data_AF-V2XTS7-F1
#
_entry.id   AF-V2XTS7-F1
#
_cell.length_a   1.000
_cell.length_b   1.000
_cell.length_c   1.000
_cell.angle_alpha   90.00
_cell.angle_beta   90.00
_cell.angle_gamma   90.00
#
_symmetry.space_group_name_H-M   'P 1'
#
loop_
_entity.id
_entity.type
_entity.pdbx_description
1 polymer ?
#
loop_
_entity_poly.entity_id
_entity_poly.type
_entity_poly.pdbx_seq_one_letter_code
_entity_poly.pdbx_strand_id
1 'polypeptide(L)'
;MEKAQEYKYYSTQRPVDIGTFPNGKENPPIRIENYEGRIWVEHDTRLAWGELAYAQPLSEKELYHYELKPSRNNPDLRRLMDAQAQAVGKWEDAGRVPEAERLTWFYPDFGCYVVKEFVSPERLAECARGVELQQEAAGRKRARQEKPPIAAQLREAGKLAGERQAPAAPKRNAPDRGDR
;
A
#
# COMPACT_ATOMS: atom_id res chain seq x y z
N MET A 1 -18.13 29.31 11.31
CA MET A 1 -19.03 28.14 11.35
C MET A 1 -18.23 26.96 10.84
N GLU A 2 -17.87 26.00 11.69
CA GLU A 2 -17.34 24.71 11.21
C GLU A 2 -18.44 24.06 10.38
N LYS A 3 -18.18 23.81 9.09
CA LYS A 3 -19.04 22.90 8.33
C LYS A 3 -18.95 21.55 9.03
N ALA A 4 -20.09 20.93 9.31
CA ALA A 4 -20.12 19.55 9.77
C ALA A 4 -19.30 18.69 8.80
N GLN A 5 -18.43 17.85 9.34
CA GLN A 5 -17.58 16.98 8.54
C GLN A 5 -18.47 15.91 7.88
N GLU A 6 -18.71 16.06 6.58
CA GLU A 6 -19.48 15.10 5.79
C GLU A 6 -18.54 14.21 4.97
N TYR A 7 -18.89 12.92 4.87
CA TYR A 7 -18.21 11.95 4.04
C TYR A 7 -18.98 11.76 2.75
N LYS A 8 -18.35 12.08 1.62
CA LYS A 8 -18.95 11.98 0.29
C LYS A 8 -18.51 10.71 -0.41
N TYR A 9 -19.45 10.07 -1.09
CA TYR A 9 -19.23 8.87 -1.89
C TYR A 9 -19.95 8.98 -3.23
N TYR A 10 -19.40 8.33 -4.25
CA TYR A 10 -19.95 8.29 -5.59
C TYR A 10 -20.45 6.89 -5.93
N SER A 11 -21.67 6.80 -6.44
CA SER A 11 -22.14 5.59 -7.10
C SER A 11 -21.60 5.56 -8.53
N THR A 12 -20.74 4.60 -8.85
CA THR A 12 -20.01 4.57 -10.13
C THR A 12 -20.55 3.56 -11.12
N GLN A 13 -21.26 2.53 -10.65
CA GLN A 13 -21.72 1.41 -11.47
C GLN A 13 -23.18 1.55 -11.91
N ARG A 14 -24.01 2.21 -11.10
CA ARG A 14 -25.47 2.32 -11.31
C ARG A 14 -26.05 3.62 -10.73
N PRO A 15 -27.22 4.08 -11.18
CA PRO A 15 -28.00 5.13 -10.52
C PRO A 15 -28.23 4.84 -9.05
N VAL A 16 -28.41 5.91 -8.26
CA VAL A 16 -28.71 5.78 -6.84
C VAL A 16 -30.21 5.55 -6.67
N ASP A 17 -30.55 4.35 -6.18
CA ASP A 17 -31.92 3.88 -5.95
C ASP A 17 -32.02 3.06 -4.64
N ILE A 18 -33.22 2.70 -4.23
CA ILE A 18 -33.51 1.88 -3.05
C ILE A 18 -32.70 0.58 -3.11
N GLY A 19 -31.96 0.30 -2.04
CA GLY A 19 -31.13 -0.91 -1.92
C GLY A 19 -29.78 -0.82 -2.62
N THR A 20 -29.43 0.33 -3.23
CA THR A 20 -28.12 0.54 -3.88
C THR A 20 -27.12 1.29 -3.01
N PHE A 21 -27.49 1.65 -1.78
CA PHE A 21 -26.66 2.34 -0.81
C PHE A 21 -26.91 1.83 0.62
N PRO A 22 -25.92 1.95 1.54
CA PRO A 22 -26.13 1.66 2.95
C PRO A 22 -27.17 2.61 3.57
N ASN A 23 -28.22 2.04 4.16
CA ASN A 23 -29.26 2.79 4.86
C ASN A 23 -29.43 2.27 6.30
N GLY A 24 -28.34 2.27 7.06
CA GLY A 24 -28.32 1.82 8.44
C GLY A 24 -28.97 2.84 9.38
N LYS A 25 -29.56 2.38 10.50
CA LYS A 25 -30.17 3.27 11.51
C LYS A 25 -29.15 4.17 12.22
N GLU A 26 -27.92 3.69 12.37
CA GLU A 26 -26.85 4.38 13.11
C GLU A 26 -26.13 5.44 12.25
N ASN A 27 -25.94 5.15 10.96
CA ASN A 27 -25.33 6.06 10.01
C ASN A 27 -26.19 6.15 8.72
N PRO A 28 -27.36 6.80 8.78
CA PRO A 28 -28.20 7.00 7.61
C PRO A 28 -27.55 8.03 6.66
N PRO A 29 -27.86 7.97 5.36
CA PRO A 29 -27.41 8.99 4.42
C PRO A 29 -28.06 10.34 4.74
N ILE A 30 -27.24 11.39 4.74
CA ILE A 30 -27.66 12.79 4.94
C ILE A 30 -28.12 13.39 3.62
N ARG A 31 -27.45 13.03 2.52
CA ARG A 31 -27.76 13.52 1.17
C ARG A 31 -27.65 12.39 0.18
N ILE A 32 -28.62 12.36 -0.73
CA ILE A 32 -28.70 11.41 -1.83
C ILE A 32 -29.04 12.22 -3.07
N GLU A 33 -28.14 12.22 -4.04
CA GLU A 33 -28.34 12.91 -5.30
C GLU A 33 -28.06 11.95 -6.44
N ASN A 34 -29.03 11.81 -7.33
CA ASN A 34 -28.85 11.10 -8.59
C ASN A 34 -28.69 12.15 -9.68
N TYR A 35 -27.73 11.93 -10.58
CA TYR A 35 -27.51 12.78 -11.74
C TYR A 35 -28.44 12.35 -12.88
N GLU A 36 -28.67 13.22 -13.86
CA GLU A 36 -29.50 12.91 -15.04
C GLU A 36 -28.91 11.78 -15.91
N GLY A 37 -27.61 11.49 -15.73
CA GLY A 37 -26.90 10.39 -16.37
C GLY A 37 -25.54 10.21 -15.72
N ARG A 38 -24.68 9.41 -16.35
CA ARG A 38 -23.31 9.21 -15.87
C ARG A 38 -22.44 10.39 -16.28
N ILE A 39 -22.02 11.21 -15.33
CA ILE A 39 -21.22 12.42 -15.57
C ILE A 39 -19.82 12.30 -14.95
N TRP A 40 -18.89 13.12 -15.45
CA TRP A 40 -17.56 13.26 -14.86
C TRP A 40 -17.62 14.09 -13.58
N VAL A 41 -16.94 13.60 -12.55
CA VAL A 41 -16.78 14.22 -11.23
C VAL A 41 -15.31 14.20 -10.82
N GLU A 42 -14.98 14.90 -9.75
CA GLU A 42 -13.62 14.91 -9.17
C GLU A 42 -12.54 15.36 -10.18
N HIS A 43 -12.78 16.46 -10.91
CA HIS A 43 -11.87 17.00 -11.93
C HIS A 43 -11.59 15.99 -13.06
N ASP A 44 -12.66 15.43 -13.61
CA ASP A 44 -12.64 14.45 -14.72
C ASP A 44 -11.85 13.16 -14.43
N THR A 45 -11.73 12.81 -13.15
CA THR A 45 -11.03 11.57 -12.74
C THR A 45 -11.97 10.40 -12.47
N ARG A 46 -13.29 10.66 -12.37
CA ARG A 46 -14.27 9.63 -12.06
C ARG A 46 -15.59 9.87 -12.79
N LEU A 47 -16.17 8.80 -13.32
CA LEU A 47 -17.55 8.79 -13.80
C LEU A 47 -18.49 8.28 -12.72
N ALA A 48 -19.56 9.03 -12.44
CA ALA A 48 -20.54 8.71 -11.41
C ALA A 48 -21.96 8.94 -11.91
N TRP A 49 -22.89 8.15 -11.37
CA TRP A 49 -24.33 8.31 -11.59
C TRP A 49 -24.98 9.17 -10.52
N GLY A 50 -24.34 9.33 -9.36
CA GLY A 50 -24.85 10.13 -8.26
C GLY A 50 -23.86 10.21 -7.11
N GLU A 51 -24.21 11.01 -6.12
CA GLU A 51 -23.45 11.16 -4.88
C GLU A 51 -24.30 10.89 -3.63
N LEU A 52 -23.61 10.40 -2.59
CA LEU A 52 -24.15 10.12 -1.28
C LEU A 52 -23.29 10.86 -0.25
N ALA A 53 -23.92 11.41 0.79
CA ALA A 53 -23.22 11.99 1.93
C ALA A 53 -23.65 11.33 3.24
N TYR A 54 -22.68 11.10 4.14
CA TYR A 54 -22.89 10.51 5.46
C TYR A 54 -22.20 11.34 6.55
N ALA A 55 -22.70 11.26 7.79
CA ALA A 55 -22.07 11.91 8.95
C ALA A 55 -20.78 11.17 9.38
N GLN A 56 -20.78 9.86 9.23
CA GLN A 56 -19.66 8.99 9.60
C GLN A 56 -19.17 8.25 8.36
N PRO A 57 -17.87 7.87 8.32
CA PRO A 57 -17.34 7.13 7.19
C PRO A 57 -18.02 5.77 7.07
N LEU A 58 -18.31 5.35 5.84
CA LEU A 58 -18.70 3.98 5.54
C LEU A 58 -17.52 3.03 5.71
N SER A 59 -17.79 1.82 6.17
CA SER A 59 -16.79 0.77 6.27
C SER A 59 -16.33 0.29 4.88
N GLU A 60 -15.12 -0.26 4.78
CA GLU A 60 -14.62 -0.86 3.54
C GLU A 60 -15.56 -1.93 2.98
N LYS A 61 -16.21 -2.70 3.86
CA LYS A 61 -17.19 -3.72 3.50
C LYS A 61 -18.42 -3.12 2.84
N GLU A 62 -18.94 -2.00 3.36
CA GLU A 62 -20.06 -1.27 2.74
C GLU A 62 -19.66 -0.68 1.40
N LEU A 63 -18.48 -0.05 1.32
CA LEU A 63 -17.96 0.47 0.05
C LEU A 63 -17.83 -0.62 -1.00
N TYR A 64 -17.36 -1.81 -0.61
CA TYR A 64 -17.27 -2.96 -1.50
C TYR A 64 -18.65 -3.47 -1.95
N HIS A 65 -19.56 -3.75 -1.00
CA HIS A 65 -20.86 -4.32 -1.33
C HIS A 65 -21.75 -3.41 -2.17
N TYR A 66 -21.68 -2.10 -1.92
CA TYR A 66 -22.46 -1.11 -2.67
C TYR A 66 -21.67 -0.47 -3.81
N GLU A 67 -20.41 -0.89 -4.02
CA GLU A 67 -19.51 -0.43 -5.09
C GLU A 67 -19.32 1.11 -5.09
N LEU A 68 -19.37 1.69 -3.89
CA LEU A 68 -19.23 3.12 -3.68
C LEU A 68 -17.76 3.51 -3.69
N LYS A 69 -17.48 4.70 -4.23
CA LYS A 69 -16.13 5.26 -4.29
C LYS A 69 -16.04 6.51 -3.43
N PRO A 70 -15.14 6.56 -2.43
CA PRO A 70 -14.96 7.74 -1.60
C PRO A 70 -14.50 8.95 -2.43
N SER A 71 -15.00 10.13 -2.07
CA SER A 71 -14.47 11.40 -2.57
C SER A 71 -13.06 11.62 -2.04
N ARG A 72 -12.18 12.19 -2.87
CA ARG A 72 -10.79 12.48 -2.49
C ARG A 72 -10.65 13.47 -1.34
N ASN A 73 -11.73 14.20 -1.05
CA ASN A 73 -11.79 15.19 0.01
C ASN A 73 -12.25 14.61 1.36
N ASN A 74 -12.65 13.33 1.40
CA ASN A 74 -12.92 12.66 2.67
C ASN A 74 -11.62 12.64 3.51
N PRO A 75 -11.65 13.00 4.81
CA PRO A 75 -10.44 13.23 5.60
C PRO A 75 -9.47 12.04 5.65
N ASP A 76 -10.02 10.83 5.75
CA ASP A 76 -9.29 9.56 5.73
C ASP A 76 -8.59 9.33 4.38
N LEU A 77 -9.33 9.48 3.26
CA LEU A 77 -8.76 9.32 1.94
C LEU A 77 -7.74 10.43 1.64
N ARG A 78 -8.00 11.67 2.07
CA ARG A 78 -7.09 12.80 1.90
C ARG A 78 -5.74 12.53 2.57
N ARG A 79 -5.75 12.08 3.83
CA ARG A 79 -4.53 11.71 4.56
C ARG A 79 -3.77 10.58 3.86
N LEU A 80 -4.49 9.57 3.36
CA LEU A 80 -3.88 8.48 2.60
C LEU A 80 -3.22 8.99 1.31
N MET A 81 -3.91 9.83 0.55
CA MET A 81 -3.38 10.40 -0.68
C MET A 81 -2.18 11.31 -0.43
N ASP A 82 -2.20 12.10 0.65
CA ASP A 82 -1.07 12.95 1.02
C ASP A 82 0.18 12.11 1.35
N ALA A 83 0.02 10.98 2.06
CA ALA A 83 1.10 10.04 2.34
C ALA A 83 1.64 9.37 1.06
N GLN A 84 0.75 8.90 0.19
CA GLN A 84 1.11 8.33 -1.10
C GLN A 84 1.83 9.35 -1.98
N ALA A 85 1.37 10.60 -2.01
CA ALA A 85 2.01 11.68 -2.74
C ALA A 85 3.42 11.95 -2.23
N GLN A 86 3.68 11.89 -0.92
CA GLN A 86 5.06 12.01 -0.42
C GLN A 86 5.96 10.87 -0.92
N ALA A 87 5.47 9.63 -0.91
CA ALA A 87 6.25 8.49 -1.36
C ALA A 87 6.53 8.56 -2.87
N VAL A 88 5.48 8.82 -3.66
CA VAL A 88 5.55 8.93 -5.12
C VAL A 88 6.40 10.12 -5.55
N GLY A 89 6.20 11.31 -4.97
CA GLY A 89 6.93 12.51 -5.36
C GLY A 89 8.44 12.41 -5.11
N LYS A 90 8.85 11.82 -3.98
CA LYS A 90 10.28 11.52 -3.71
C LYS A 90 10.85 10.52 -4.70
N TRP A 91 10.08 9.51 -5.07
CA TRP A 91 10.48 8.53 -6.08
C TRP A 91 10.59 9.14 -7.48
N GLU A 92 9.65 10.03 -7.84
CA GLU A 92 9.67 10.79 -9.10
C GLU A 92 10.94 11.64 -9.21
N ASP A 93 11.30 12.36 -8.13
CA ASP A 93 12.52 13.17 -8.11
C ASP A 93 13.78 12.31 -8.20
N ALA A 94 13.85 11.19 -7.45
CA ALA A 94 14.98 10.27 -7.52
C ALA A 94 15.14 9.63 -8.91
N GLY A 95 14.01 9.33 -9.56
CA GLY A 95 13.94 8.80 -10.92
C GLY A 95 14.11 9.86 -12.01
N ARG A 96 14.16 11.15 -11.66
CA ARG A 96 14.17 12.29 -12.60
C ARG A 96 13.03 12.22 -13.61
N VAL A 97 11.84 11.86 -13.14
CA VAL A 97 10.64 11.72 -13.98
C VAL A 97 10.30 13.10 -14.59
N PRO A 98 10.08 13.19 -15.91
CA PRO A 98 9.70 14.44 -16.56
C PRO A 98 8.39 15.01 -15.98
N GLU A 99 8.32 16.33 -15.82
CA GLU A 99 7.18 17.02 -15.17
C GLU A 99 5.81 16.65 -15.77
N ALA A 100 5.75 16.43 -17.09
CA ALA A 100 4.52 16.04 -17.80
C ALA A 100 3.99 14.66 -17.38
N GLU A 101 4.86 13.76 -16.91
CA GLU A 101 4.50 12.40 -16.50
C GLU A 101 4.24 12.29 -15.00
N ARG A 102 4.66 13.29 -14.23
CA ARG A 102 4.50 13.30 -12.77
C ARG A 102 3.04 13.32 -12.35
N LEU A 103 2.76 12.55 -11.31
CA LEU A 103 1.48 12.49 -10.61
C LEU A 103 1.39 13.51 -9.47
N THR A 104 2.51 14.08 -9.05
CA THR A 104 2.59 15.02 -7.93
C THR A 104 3.15 16.38 -8.34
N TRP A 105 2.67 17.42 -7.67
CA TRP A 105 3.29 18.74 -7.60
C TRP A 105 4.17 18.79 -6.36
N PHE A 106 5.34 19.43 -6.45
CA PHE A 106 6.12 19.81 -5.27
C PHE A 106 5.81 21.27 -4.93
N TYR A 107 5.42 21.55 -3.68
CA TYR A 107 5.20 22.90 -3.17
C TYR A 107 6.39 23.33 -2.30
N PRO A 108 7.31 24.17 -2.82
CA PRO A 108 8.55 24.52 -2.10
C PRO A 108 8.29 25.21 -0.76
N ASP A 109 7.26 26.06 -0.69
CA ASP A 109 6.93 26.85 0.51
C ASP A 109 6.56 25.97 1.72
N PHE A 110 6.05 24.76 1.46
CA PHE A 110 5.63 23.80 2.49
C PHE A 110 6.53 22.56 2.55
N GLY A 111 7.44 22.39 1.58
CA GLY A 111 8.34 21.25 1.49
C GLY A 111 7.63 19.91 1.31
N CYS A 112 6.45 19.89 0.69
CA CYS A 112 5.64 18.68 0.54
C CYS A 112 5.18 18.44 -0.89
N TYR A 113 4.96 17.17 -1.22
CA TYR A 113 4.34 16.77 -2.47
C TYR A 113 2.82 16.70 -2.32
N VAL A 114 2.09 17.13 -3.35
CA VAL A 114 0.63 17.06 -3.40
C VAL A 114 0.23 16.45 -4.72
N VAL A 115 -0.74 15.56 -4.70
CA VAL A 115 -1.31 14.94 -5.91
C VAL A 115 -1.87 16.00 -6.87
N LYS A 116 -1.66 15.82 -8.18
CA LYS A 116 -2.29 16.69 -9.20
C LYS A 116 -3.81 16.46 -9.22
N GLU A 117 -4.58 17.50 -9.50
CA GLU A 117 -6.05 17.46 -9.45
C GLU A 117 -6.67 16.42 -10.41
N PHE A 118 -6.12 16.29 -11.60
CA PHE A 118 -6.54 15.33 -12.64
C PHE A 118 -5.98 13.91 -12.44
N VAL A 119 -5.28 13.65 -11.33
CA VAL A 119 -4.85 12.30 -10.96
C VAL A 119 -5.87 11.68 -10.02
N SER A 120 -6.42 10.52 -10.43
CA SER A 120 -7.35 9.76 -9.61
C SER A 120 -6.66 9.18 -8.37
N PRO A 121 -7.37 9.03 -7.23
CA PRO A 121 -6.84 8.34 -6.06
C PRO A 121 -6.30 6.94 -6.37
N GLU A 122 -6.98 6.19 -7.24
CA GLU A 122 -6.59 4.84 -7.62
C GLU A 122 -5.26 4.81 -8.39
N ARG A 123 -5.04 5.75 -9.32
CA ARG A 123 -3.78 5.86 -10.09
C ARG A 123 -2.60 6.21 -9.17
N LEU A 124 -2.80 7.12 -8.23
CA LEU A 124 -1.79 7.46 -7.23
C LEU A 124 -1.46 6.25 -6.34
N ALA A 125 -2.49 5.56 -5.85
CA ALA A 125 -2.33 4.39 -4.98
C ALA A 125 -1.61 3.24 -5.69
N GLU A 126 -1.87 3.02 -6.98
CA GLU A 126 -1.15 2.03 -7.78
C GLU A 126 0.32 2.36 -7.92
N CYS A 127 0.65 3.62 -8.22
CA CYS A 127 2.03 4.07 -8.28
C CYS A 127 2.73 3.88 -6.92
N ALA A 128 2.10 4.30 -5.83
CA ALA A 128 2.65 4.16 -4.48
C ALA A 128 2.96 2.69 -4.13
N ARG A 129 2.06 1.75 -4.43
CA ARG A 129 2.33 0.30 -4.25
C ARG A 129 3.53 -0.16 -5.09
N GLY A 130 3.66 0.34 -6.32
CA GLY A 130 4.82 0.06 -7.17
C GLY A 130 6.13 0.56 -6.56
N VAL A 131 6.12 1.76 -5.98
CA VAL A 131 7.28 2.33 -5.28
C VAL A 131 7.66 1.48 -4.07
N GLU A 132 6.70 1.08 -3.24
CA GLU A 132 6.93 0.23 -2.06
C GLU A 132 7.58 -1.11 -2.45
N LEU A 133 7.05 -1.78 -3.48
CA LEU A 133 7.59 -3.04 -3.98
C LEU A 133 9.04 -2.88 -4.50
N GLN A 134 9.35 -1.80 -5.18
CA GLN A 134 10.71 -1.51 -5.64
C GLN A 134 11.67 -1.29 -4.46
N GLN A 135 11.23 -0.55 -3.43
CA GLN A 135 12.03 -0.31 -2.23
C GLN A 135 12.28 -1.61 -1.46
N GLU A 136 11.27 -2.46 -1.28
CA GLU A 136 11.44 -3.78 -0.68
C GLU A 136 12.41 -4.65 -1.47
N ALA A 137 12.27 -4.70 -2.80
CA ALA A 137 13.15 -5.48 -3.66
C ALA A 137 14.60 -4.98 -3.57
N ALA A 138 14.82 -3.66 -3.53
CA ALA A 138 16.12 -3.05 -3.34
C ALA A 138 16.70 -3.40 -1.95
N GLY A 139 15.87 -3.35 -0.89
CA GLY A 139 16.25 -3.75 0.46
C GLY A 139 16.67 -5.22 0.55
N ARG A 140 15.88 -6.12 -0.06
CA ARG A 140 16.20 -7.56 -0.15
C ARG A 140 17.51 -7.82 -0.91
N LYS A 141 17.74 -7.09 -2.00
CA LYS A 141 19.01 -7.16 -2.76
C LYS A 141 20.20 -6.69 -1.92
N ARG A 142 20.09 -5.57 -1.21
CA ARG A 142 21.13 -5.06 -0.30
C ARG A 142 21.43 -6.05 0.83
N ALA A 143 20.40 -6.54 1.52
CA ALA A 143 20.57 -7.56 2.57
C ALA A 143 21.22 -8.85 2.05
N ARG A 144 20.98 -9.25 0.80
CA ARG A 144 21.66 -10.37 0.17
C ARG A 144 23.14 -10.08 -0.12
N GLN A 145 23.48 -8.85 -0.48
CA GLN A 145 24.87 -8.41 -0.73
C GLN A 145 25.68 -8.27 0.56
N GLU A 146 25.04 -7.88 1.66
CA GLU A 146 25.67 -7.77 2.99
C GLU A 146 25.95 -9.13 3.64
N LYS A 147 25.16 -10.16 3.31
CA LYS A 147 25.40 -11.52 3.81
C LYS A 147 26.71 -12.08 3.24
N PRO A 148 27.55 -12.72 4.07
CA PRO A 148 28.78 -13.34 3.59
C PRO A 148 28.45 -14.39 2.51
N PRO A 149 29.30 -14.58 1.51
CA PRO A 149 29.07 -15.56 0.45
C PRO A 149 28.84 -16.97 1.04
N ILE A 150 28.03 -17.80 0.39
CA ILE A 150 27.72 -19.17 0.86
C ILE A 150 29.00 -19.97 1.12
N ALA A 151 30.03 -19.79 0.30
CA ALA A 151 31.33 -20.44 0.50
C ALA A 151 32.01 -20.03 1.83
N ALA A 152 31.88 -18.78 2.25
CA ALA A 152 32.39 -18.31 3.54
C ALA A 152 31.56 -18.89 4.70
N GLN A 153 30.23 -18.91 4.55
CA GLN A 153 29.32 -19.53 5.53
C GLN A 153 29.59 -21.04 5.72
N LEU A 154 29.83 -21.78 4.63
CA LEU A 154 30.16 -23.21 4.68
C LEU A 154 31.51 -23.46 5.36
N ARG A 155 32.51 -22.61 5.12
CA ARG A 155 33.81 -22.69 5.80
C ARG A 155 33.65 -22.45 7.30
N GLU A 156 32.87 -21.45 7.69
CA GLU A 156 32.61 -21.12 9.10
C GLU A 156 31.82 -22.24 9.80
N ALA A 157 30.76 -22.76 9.17
CA ALA A 157 30.00 -23.90 9.67
C ALA A 157 30.88 -25.16 9.82
N GLY A 158 31.80 -25.40 8.88
CA GLY A 158 32.75 -26.50 8.96
C GLY A 158 33.73 -26.37 10.13
N LYS A 159 34.22 -25.17 10.42
CA LYS A 159 35.07 -24.90 11.60
C LYS A 159 34.31 -25.18 12.91
N LEU A 160 33.10 -24.64 13.05
CA LEU A 160 32.26 -24.86 14.22
C LEU A 160 31.89 -26.33 14.41
N ALA A 161 31.64 -27.07 13.33
CA ALA A 161 31.36 -28.50 13.38
C ALA A 161 32.60 -29.32 13.80
N GLY A 162 33.79 -28.95 13.31
CA GLY A 162 35.05 -29.58 13.72
C GLY A 162 35.41 -29.29 15.17
N GLU A 163 35.16 -28.07 15.66
CA GLU A 163 35.37 -27.69 17.07
C GLU A 163 34.41 -28.41 18.03
N ARG A 164 33.19 -28.71 17.57
CA ARG A 164 32.20 -29.49 18.33
C ARG A 164 32.42 -31.01 18.25
N GLN A 165 33.36 -31.48 17.43
CA GLN A 165 33.66 -32.90 17.32
C GLN A 165 34.44 -33.33 18.58
N ALA A 166 33.77 -34.07 19.47
CA ALA A 166 34.35 -34.62 20.69
C ALA A 166 35.64 -35.41 20.39
N PRO A 167 36.62 -35.46 21.32
CA PRO A 167 37.88 -36.16 21.08
C PRO A 167 37.60 -37.62 20.72
N ALA A 168 38.28 -38.11 19.69
CA ALA A 168 38.10 -39.46 19.16
C ALA A 168 38.15 -40.50 20.29
N ALA A 169 37.12 -41.35 20.37
CA ALA A 169 37.04 -42.44 21.33
C ALA A 169 38.34 -43.29 21.27
N PRO A 170 38.91 -43.68 22.42
CA PRO A 170 40.16 -44.43 22.43
C PRO A 170 39.99 -45.74 21.67
N LYS A 171 40.92 -46.02 20.74
CA LYS A 171 40.95 -47.25 19.95
C LYS A 171 40.92 -48.45 20.90
N ARG A 172 39.86 -49.26 20.85
CA ARG A 172 39.85 -50.58 21.47
C ARG A 172 40.85 -51.45 20.74
N ASN A 173 41.99 -51.74 21.39
CA ASN A 173 42.85 -52.83 20.97
C ASN A 173 42.06 -54.14 21.12
N ALA A 174 41.91 -54.88 20.03
CA ALA A 174 41.37 -56.23 20.07
C ALA A 174 42.33 -57.12 20.90
N PRO A 175 41.84 -57.95 21.83
CA PRO A 175 42.71 -58.86 22.56
C PRO A 175 43.23 -59.94 21.60
N ASP A 176 44.55 -60.05 21.58
CA ASP A 176 45.32 -61.09 20.90
C ASP A 176 44.90 -62.47 21.42
N ARG A 177 44.33 -63.30 20.55
CA ARG A 177 43.87 -64.65 20.88
C ARG A 177 45.02 -65.61 20.57
N GLY A 178 45.94 -65.71 21.53
CA GLY A 178 47.09 -66.60 21.46
C GLY A 178 46.69 -68.07 21.33
N ASP A 179 47.49 -68.78 20.54
CA ASP A 179 47.48 -70.24 20.35
C ASP A 179 47.56 -71.00 21.69
N ARG A 180 46.64 -71.97 21.87
CA ARG A 180 46.91 -73.31 22.41
C ARG A 180 45.67 -74.19 22.34
#